data_AF-A0A5S4YQ13-F1
#
_entry.id   AF-A0A5S4YQ13-F1
#
_cell.length_a   1.000
_cell.length_b   1.000
_cell.length_c   1.000
_cell.angle_alpha   90.00
_cell.angle_beta   90.00
_cell.angle_gamma   90.00
#
_symmetry.space_group_name_H-M   'P 1'
#
loop_
_entity.id
_entity.type
_entity.pdbx_description
1 polymer ?
#
loop_
_entity_poly.entity_id
_entity_poly.type
_entity_poly.pdbx_seq_one_letter_code
_entity_poly.pdbx_strand_id
1 'polypeptide(L)'
;MTNYTQEYDDLYGSKYLTANDLHGQQPRREIGKVDLVELKDKDGSTKKKFLAYLKGEDKALVLNKTNATKLAALFGKDRSKWVGVTVELYAEMTPLGKEGVRLRPLPTAAKPGDDMNDAITF
;
A
#
# COMPACT_ATOMS: atom_id res chain seq x y z
N MET A 1 -7.61 -31.11 12.96
CA MET A 1 -7.92 -29.66 13.06
C MET A 1 -6.68 -28.92 12.58
N THR A 2 -6.59 -28.22 11.44
CA THR A 2 -7.57 -27.75 10.45
C THR A 2 -6.77 -27.33 9.18
N ASN A 3 -6.65 -28.17 8.14
CA ASN A 3 -6.00 -27.79 6.87
C ASN A 3 -6.94 -27.05 5.90
N TYR A 4 -8.25 -27.08 6.16
CA TYR A 4 -9.26 -26.47 5.29
C TYR A 4 -9.13 -24.94 5.15
N THR A 5 -8.59 -24.25 6.16
CA THR A 5 -8.47 -22.78 6.13
C THR A 5 -7.30 -22.31 5.27
N GLN A 6 -6.18 -23.05 5.28
CA GLN A 6 -5.02 -22.72 4.44
C GLN A 6 -5.29 -22.98 2.95
N GLU A 7 -5.88 -24.12 2.58
CA GLU A 7 -6.23 -24.39 1.17
C GLU A 7 -7.28 -23.40 0.64
N TYR A 8 -8.23 -22.95 1.48
CA TYR A 8 -9.19 -21.92 1.09
C TYR A 8 -8.55 -20.55 0.87
N ASP A 9 -7.57 -20.15 1.71
CA ASP A 9 -6.79 -18.91 1.50
C ASP A 9 -5.75 -19.06 0.35
N ASP A 10 -5.27 -20.26 0.05
CA ASP A 10 -4.40 -20.48 -1.12
C ASP A 10 -5.21 -20.45 -2.43
N LEU A 11 -6.43 -21.00 -2.42
CA LEU A 11 -7.32 -21.07 -3.59
C LEU A 11 -8.15 -19.79 -3.81
N TYR A 12 -8.48 -19.07 -2.74
CA TYR A 12 -9.34 -17.87 -2.77
C TYR A 12 -8.78 -16.66 -1.99
N GLY A 13 -7.68 -16.83 -1.27
CA GLY A 13 -7.05 -15.73 -0.56
C GLY A 13 -6.43 -14.75 -1.53
N SER A 14 -6.49 -13.49 -1.14
CA SER A 14 -5.98 -12.42 -1.97
C SER A 14 -4.46 -12.46 -1.93
N LYS A 15 -3.82 -12.49 -3.11
CA LYS A 15 -2.37 -12.27 -3.29
C LYS A 15 -1.85 -10.95 -2.66
N TYR A 16 -2.76 -10.11 -2.20
CA TYR A 16 -2.54 -8.77 -1.71
C TYR A 16 -3.02 -8.64 -0.27
N LEU A 17 -2.40 -7.71 0.45
CA LEU A 17 -2.75 -7.43 1.83
C LEU A 17 -4.23 -7.04 1.95
N THR A 18 -4.95 -7.70 2.87
CA THR A 18 -6.38 -7.46 3.13
C THR A 18 -6.61 -7.04 4.57
N ALA A 19 -7.80 -6.52 4.89
CA ALA A 19 -8.12 -6.12 6.25
C ALA A 19 -8.08 -7.30 7.24
N ASN A 20 -8.40 -8.51 6.77
CA ASN A 20 -8.34 -9.73 7.58
C ASN A 20 -6.89 -10.08 7.97
N ASP A 21 -5.93 -9.78 7.09
CA ASP A 21 -4.50 -9.98 7.32
C ASP A 21 -3.93 -9.05 8.41
N LEU A 22 -4.61 -7.92 8.67
CA LEU A 22 -4.23 -7.03 9.76
C LEU A 22 -4.63 -7.58 11.14
N HIS A 23 -5.51 -8.59 11.22
CA HIS A 23 -6.00 -9.17 12.48
C HIS A 23 -6.49 -8.11 13.50
N GLY A 24 -7.09 -7.00 13.02
CA GLY A 24 -7.52 -5.87 13.86
C GLY A 24 -6.39 -5.00 14.42
N GLN A 25 -5.14 -5.26 14.04
CA GLN A 25 -3.97 -4.48 14.42
C GLN A 25 -3.74 -3.30 13.47
N GLN A 26 -2.93 -2.35 13.93
CA GLN A 26 -2.52 -1.20 13.13
C GLN A 26 -1.00 -1.15 12.97
N PRO A 27 -0.41 -2.13 12.23
CA PRO A 27 1.03 -2.22 12.11
C PRO A 27 1.59 -1.01 11.34
N ARG A 28 2.70 -0.49 11.85
CA ARG A 28 3.52 0.50 11.16
C ARG A 28 4.55 -0.23 10.31
N ARG A 29 4.58 0.07 9.01
CA ARG A 29 5.44 -0.57 8.04
C ARG A 29 6.06 0.47 7.13
N GLU A 30 7.32 0.27 6.76
CA GLU A 30 7.98 1.11 5.78
C GLU A 30 7.72 0.57 4.37
N ILE A 31 7.42 1.45 3.42
CA ILE A 31 7.30 1.08 2.01
C ILE A 31 8.70 0.80 1.46
N GLY A 32 9.04 -0.48 1.24
CA GLY A 32 10.33 -0.87 0.67
C GLY A 32 10.40 -0.71 -0.85
N LYS A 33 9.27 -0.91 -1.56
CA LYS A 33 9.21 -0.82 -3.03
C LYS A 33 7.80 -0.48 -3.48
N VAL A 34 7.67 0.22 -4.61
CA VAL A 34 6.39 0.44 -5.28
C VAL A 34 6.48 0.00 -6.74
N ASP A 35 5.74 -1.04 -7.11
CA ASP A 35 5.58 -1.50 -8.49
C ASP A 35 4.23 -1.07 -9.07
N LEU A 36 4.09 -1.26 -10.38
CA LEU A 36 2.83 -1.04 -11.09
C LEU A 36 2.36 -2.39 -11.62
N VAL A 37 1.12 -2.75 -11.28
CA VAL A 37 0.51 -4.01 -11.68
C VAL A 37 -0.80 -3.74 -12.40
N GLU A 38 -1.07 -4.55 -13.42
CA GLU A 38 -2.33 -4.55 -14.14
C GLU A 38 -3.28 -5.54 -13.48
N LEU A 39 -4.34 -5.01 -12.87
CA LEU A 39 -5.34 -5.81 -12.18
C LEU A 39 -6.65 -5.79 -12.96
N LYS A 40 -7.17 -6.98 -13.26
CA LYS A 40 -8.49 -7.13 -13.84
C LYS A 40 -9.53 -6.89 -12.75
N ASP A 41 -10.37 -5.88 -12.97
CA ASP A 41 -11.49 -5.57 -12.10
C ASP A 41 -12.65 -6.56 -12.35
N LYS A 42 -13.66 -6.58 -11.46
CA LYS A 42 -14.82 -7.48 -11.60
C LYS A 42 -15.63 -7.22 -12.87
N ASP A 43 -15.56 -5.98 -13.36
CA ASP A 43 -16.16 -5.53 -14.62
C ASP A 43 -15.44 -6.05 -15.87
N GLY A 44 -14.35 -6.81 -15.70
CA GLY A 44 -13.52 -7.31 -16.80
C GLY A 44 -12.50 -6.30 -17.33
N SER A 45 -12.61 -5.04 -16.92
CA SER A 45 -11.68 -3.96 -17.21
C SER A 45 -10.33 -4.14 -16.50
N THR A 46 -9.22 -4.09 -17.25
CA THR A 46 -7.87 -4.08 -16.68
C THR A 46 -7.50 -2.67 -16.24
N LYS A 47 -7.21 -2.48 -14.95
CA LYS A 47 -6.78 -1.20 -14.38
C LYS A 47 -5.37 -1.30 -13.81
N LYS A 48 -4.54 -0.34 -14.19
CA LYS A 48 -3.22 -0.12 -13.62
C LYS A 48 -3.35 0.37 -12.18
N LYS A 49 -2.77 -0.35 -11.23
CA LYS A 49 -2.71 0.03 -9.81
C LYS A 49 -1.27 0.00 -9.32
N PHE A 50 -0.98 0.81 -8.31
CA PHE A 50 0.31 0.73 -7.63
C PHE A 50 0.27 -0.39 -6.60
N LEU A 51 1.38 -1.10 -6.48
CA LEU A 51 1.57 -2.20 -5.54
C LEU A 51 2.73 -1.84 -4.61
N ALA A 52 2.42 -1.59 -3.34
CA ALA A 52 3.41 -1.21 -2.33
C ALA A 52 3.86 -2.44 -1.54
N TYR A 53 5.15 -2.75 -1.61
CA TYR A 53 5.78 -3.77 -0.79
C TYR A 53 6.21 -3.15 0.54
N LEU A 54 5.70 -3.71 1.62
CA LEU A 54 5.92 -3.23 2.97
C LEU A 54 7.02 -4.08 3.63
N LYS A 55 8.01 -3.44 4.25
CA LYS A 55 9.08 -4.15 4.95
C LYS A 55 8.50 -4.93 6.13
N GLY A 56 8.76 -6.24 6.16
CA GLY A 56 8.26 -7.15 7.20
C GLY A 56 6.87 -7.71 6.94
N GLU A 57 6.27 -7.42 5.78
CA GLU A 57 5.05 -8.09 5.30
C GLU A 57 5.40 -8.97 4.10
N ASP A 58 4.82 -10.17 4.06
CA ASP A 58 4.96 -11.07 2.92
C ASP A 58 4.06 -10.64 1.75
N LYS A 59 2.90 -10.05 2.08
CA LYS A 59 1.90 -9.58 1.11
C LYS A 59 2.10 -8.11 0.77
N ALA A 60 2.04 -7.81 -0.53
CA ALA A 60 2.08 -6.43 -0.99
C ALA A 60 0.69 -5.78 -0.93
N LEU A 61 0.65 -4.49 -0.61
CA LEU A 61 -0.58 -3.71 -0.52
C LEU A 61 -0.93 -3.09 -1.87
N VAL A 62 -2.11 -3.42 -2.40
CA VAL A 62 -2.66 -2.73 -3.58
C VAL A 62 -3.14 -1.35 -3.17
N LEU A 63 -2.51 -0.32 -3.73
CA LEU A 63 -2.90 1.06 -3.52
C LEU A 63 -4.12 1.40 -4.39
N ASN A 64 -5.29 1.38 -3.77
CA ASN A 64 -6.49 1.98 -4.35
C ASN A 64 -6.37 3.52 -4.41
N LYS A 65 -7.23 4.16 -5.22
CA LYS A 65 -7.21 5.61 -5.48
C LYS A 65 -7.05 6.44 -4.21
N THR A 66 -7.83 6.16 -3.16
CA THR A 66 -7.73 6.91 -1.89
C THR A 66 -6.36 6.78 -1.22
N ASN A 67 -5.78 5.58 -1.19
CA ASN A 67 -4.47 5.35 -0.55
C ASN A 67 -3.35 6.05 -1.34
N ALA A 68 -3.39 5.92 -2.67
CA ALA A 68 -2.47 6.63 -3.56
C ALA A 68 -2.62 8.16 -3.44
N THR A 69 -3.84 8.68 -3.34
CA THR A 69 -4.07 10.12 -3.13
C THR A 69 -3.52 10.62 -1.80
N LYS A 70 -3.63 9.85 -0.71
CA LYS A 70 -3.03 10.21 0.59
C LYS A 70 -1.50 10.31 0.51
N LEU A 71 -0.85 9.34 -0.15
CA LEU A 71 0.61 9.40 -0.38
C LEU A 71 0.97 10.58 -1.28
N ALA A 72 0.22 10.78 -2.37
CA ALA A 72 0.47 11.85 -3.32
C ALA A 72 0.28 13.25 -2.75
N ALA A 73 -0.62 13.41 -1.77
CA ALA A 73 -0.87 14.68 -1.10
C ALA A 73 0.29 15.10 -0.19
N LEU A 74 1.05 14.15 0.39
CA LEU A 74 2.15 14.45 1.29
C LEU A 74 3.53 14.39 0.62
N PHE A 75 3.77 13.41 -0.25
CA PHE A 75 5.08 13.15 -0.85
C PHE A 75 5.13 13.48 -2.36
N GLY A 76 4.03 13.97 -2.92
CA GLY A 76 3.87 14.23 -4.35
C GLY A 76 3.49 12.99 -5.15
N LYS A 77 3.16 13.19 -6.43
CA LYS A 77 2.68 12.12 -7.33
C LYS A 77 3.78 11.13 -7.76
N ASP A 78 5.04 11.40 -7.41
CA ASP A 78 6.16 10.54 -7.76
C ASP A 78 6.23 9.33 -6.82
N ARG A 79 6.05 8.13 -7.37
CA ARG A 79 6.06 6.88 -6.59
C ARG A 79 7.40 6.60 -5.91
N SER A 80 8.50 7.12 -6.44
CA SER A 80 9.84 6.91 -5.89
C SER A 80 9.99 7.63 -4.55
N LYS A 81 9.28 8.75 -4.38
CA LYS A 81 9.20 9.50 -3.12
C LYS A 81 8.41 8.77 -2.03
N TRP A 82 7.59 7.78 -2.40
CA TRP A 82 6.84 6.97 -1.43
C TRP A 82 7.69 5.85 -0.83
N VAL A 83 8.74 5.41 -1.52
CA VAL A 83 9.67 4.40 -0.99
C VAL A 83 10.41 4.99 0.22
N GLY A 84 10.55 4.23 1.30
CA GLY A 84 11.14 4.66 2.57
C GLY A 84 10.18 5.43 3.48
N VAL A 85 8.92 5.64 3.07
CA VAL A 85 7.90 6.24 3.93
C VAL A 85 7.33 5.18 4.87
N THR A 86 7.27 5.52 6.16
CA THR A 86 6.55 4.72 7.15
C THR A 86 5.06 5.02 7.09
N VAL A 87 4.26 3.98 6.86
CA VAL A 87 2.81 4.05 6.83
C VAL A 87 2.23 3.19 7.96
N GLU A 88 1.20 3.70 8.62
CA GLU A 88 0.37 2.95 9.55
C GLU A 88 -0.80 2.35 8.77
N LEU A 89 -0.91 1.02 8.79
CA LEU A 89 -1.98 0.29 8.13
C LEU A 89 -3.15 0.15 9.10
N TYR A 90 -4.37 0.24 8.60
CA TYR A 90 -5.56 -0.01 9.41
C TYR A 90 -6.71 -0.53 8.54
N ALA A 91 -7.55 -1.36 9.13
CA ALA A 91 -8.79 -1.81 8.51
C ALA A 91 -9.86 -0.71 8.65
N GLU A 92 -10.58 -0.43 7.56
CA GLU A 92 -11.69 0.51 7.55
C GLU A 92 -12.85 -0.10 6.77
N MET A 93 -14.07 -0.02 7.32
CA MET A 93 -15.27 -0.45 6.62
C MET A 93 -15.53 0.47 5.42
N THR A 94 -15.56 -0.10 4.23
CA THR A 94 -15.90 0.63 3.01
C THR A 94 -17.42 0.74 2.86
N PRO A 95 -17.93 1.74 2.11
CA PRO A 95 -19.36 1.87 1.83
C PRO A 95 -20.00 0.65 1.15
N LEU A 96 -19.17 -0.26 0.62
CA LEU A 96 -19.57 -1.50 -0.03
C LEU A 96 -19.77 -2.66 0.96
N GLY A 97 -19.76 -2.40 2.27
CA GLY A 97 -19.95 -3.41 3.33
C GLY A 97 -18.77 -4.38 3.48
N LYS A 98 -17.60 -4.01 2.96
CA LYS A 98 -16.36 -4.81 3.05
C LYS A 98 -15.27 -4.03 3.74
N GLU A 99 -14.48 -4.69 4.57
CA GLU A 99 -13.30 -4.09 5.18
C GLU A 99 -12.17 -3.97 4.16
N GLY A 100 -11.65 -2.75 4.00
CA GLY A 100 -10.53 -2.45 3.13
C GLY A 100 -9.31 -1.98 3.93
N VAL A 101 -8.11 -2.28 3.42
CA VAL A 101 -6.88 -1.75 4.01
C VAL A 101 -6.70 -0.29 3.62
N ARG A 102 -6.61 0.57 4.63
CA ARG A 102 -6.20 1.97 4.50
C ARG A 102 -4.79 2.13 5.01
N LEU A 103 -4.15 3.18 4.52
CA LEU A 103 -2.88 3.63 5.06
C LEU A 103 -3.01 5.07 5.57
N ARG A 104 -2.27 5.34 6.64
CA ARG A 104 -1.98 6.67 7.15
C ARG A 104 -0.46 6.88 7.02
N PRO A 105 0.00 7.69 6.07
CA PRO A 105 1.39 8.07 6.02
C PRO A 105 1.76 8.83 7.29
N LEU A 106 2.84 8.40 7.94
CA LEU A 106 3.45 9.14 9.02
C LEU A 106 4.52 10.05 8.39
N PRO A 107 4.67 11.30 8.87
CA PRO A 107 5.81 12.11 8.50
C PRO A 107 7.06 11.41 9.05
N THR A 108 7.70 10.61 8.21
CA THR A 108 9.04 10.11 8.50
C THR A 108 9.99 11.29 8.38
N ALA A 109 10.97 11.39 9.28
CA ALA A 109 12.04 12.37 9.15
C ALA A 109 12.58 12.26 7.72
N ALA A 110 12.48 13.36 6.98
CA ALA A 110 12.80 13.41 5.55
C ALA A 110 14.09 12.64 5.28
N LYS A 111 14.10 11.82 4.23
CA LYS A 111 15.37 11.30 3.72
C LYS A 111 16.27 12.51 3.47
N PRO A 112 17.44 12.63 4.14
CA PRO A 112 18.39 13.67 3.78
C PRO A 112 18.91 13.30 2.38
N GLY A 113 18.42 13.96 1.33
CA GLY A 113 18.91 13.67 -0.02
C GLY A 113 18.17 14.19 -1.24
N ASP A 114 17.04 14.91 -1.16
CA ASP A 114 16.36 15.45 -2.36
C ASP A 114 16.19 16.97 -2.34
N ASP A 115 17.01 17.68 -1.56
CA ASP A 115 17.07 19.14 -1.50
C ASP A 115 18.53 19.60 -1.58
N MET A 116 19.18 19.41 -2.74
CA MET A 116 20.48 20.04 -3.05
C MET A 116 20.78 19.93 -4.55
N ASN A 117 19.93 20.54 -5.38
CA ASN A 117 20.35 21.09 -6.67
C ASN A 117 19.52 22.36 -6.92
N ASP A 118 19.69 23.31 -5.99
CA ASP A 118 19.41 24.70 -6.27
C ASP A 118 20.46 25.13 -7.30
N ALA A 119 20.05 25.15 -8.57
CA ALA A 119 20.85 25.68 -9.66
C ALA A 119 20.91 27.20 -9.48
N ILE A 120 21.79 27.67 -8.58
CA ILE A 120 22.36 29.01 -8.65
C ILE A 120 23.21 29.08 -9.91
N THR A 121 22.56 29.43 -11.01
CA THR A 121 23.26 29.95 -12.19
C THR A 121 23.67 31.39 -11.87
N PHE A 122 24.98 31.62 -11.94
CA PHE A 122 25.69 32.88 -11.66
C PHE A 122 25.20 34.07 -12.48
#